data_AF-A0A259S2Z3-F1
#
_entry.id   AF-A0A259S2Z3-F1
#
_cell.length_a   1.000
_cell.length_b   1.000
_cell.length_c   1.000
_cell.angle_alpha   90.00
_cell.angle_beta   90.00
_cell.angle_gamma   90.00
#
_symmetry.space_group_name_H-M   'P 1'
#
loop_
_entity.id
_entity.type
_entity.pdbx_description
1 polymer ?
#
loop_
_entity_poly.entity_id
_entity_poly.type
_entity_poly.pdbx_seq_one_letter_code
_entity_poly.pdbx_strand_id
1 'polypeptide(L)'
;MARIAPHDDFALSRVTPEARKPWFGIAVQRFGQVSALSQFLLGATLGYGMTFGDAALAFLLGSVILEVIMCIVGFIGQREGLNTALLARWTGFGEIGAALVGLAIGISLIGWFGIQSAISAQSLDALMPGVLPTWLWSLLFGLAVTAIVAFGFLGMQWLANITVPLFLVLVGWSVISELSRHDIGTLLTSPAPGPHI
;
A
#
# COMPACT_ATOMS: atom_id res chain seq x y z
N MET A 1 -13.82 -21.52 -22.53
CA MET A 1 -12.44 -21.69 -22.02
C MET A 1 -11.67 -20.42 -22.32
N ALA A 2 -11.45 -19.55 -21.32
CA ALA A 2 -10.62 -18.37 -21.51
C ALA A 2 -9.18 -18.82 -21.78
N ARG A 3 -8.62 -18.35 -22.90
CA ARG A 3 -7.22 -18.59 -23.27
C ARG A 3 -6.35 -18.01 -22.16
N ILE A 4 -5.55 -18.85 -21.49
CA ILE A 4 -4.57 -18.38 -20.50
C ILE A 4 -3.55 -17.55 -21.29
N ALA A 5 -3.72 -16.24 -21.29
CA ALA A 5 -2.69 -15.35 -21.78
C ALA A 5 -1.60 -15.34 -20.69
N PRO A 6 -0.35 -15.76 -20.98
CA PRO A 6 0.73 -15.76 -20.00
C PRO A 6 1.05 -14.37 -19.42
N HIS A 7 0.48 -13.30 -20.01
CA HIS A 7 0.62 -11.91 -19.57
C HIS A 7 -0.39 -11.45 -18.51
N ASP A 8 -1.44 -12.23 -18.18
CA ASP A 8 -2.51 -11.79 -17.28
C ASP A 8 -2.28 -12.22 -15.80
N ASP A 9 -1.07 -12.66 -15.44
CA ASP A 9 -0.66 -13.05 -14.08
C ASP A 9 -1.70 -13.88 -13.29
N PHE A 10 -2.41 -14.78 -13.99
CA PHE A 10 -3.48 -15.62 -13.44
C PHE A 10 -4.68 -14.85 -12.85
N ALA A 11 -5.00 -13.65 -13.33
CA ALA A 11 -6.08 -12.80 -12.79
C ALA A 11 -7.46 -13.49 -12.67
N LEU A 12 -7.79 -14.39 -13.61
CA LEU A 12 -9.07 -15.12 -13.63
C LEU A 12 -8.92 -16.63 -13.41
N SER A 13 -7.75 -17.09 -12.98
CA SER A 13 -7.45 -18.53 -12.88
C SER A 13 -6.63 -18.85 -11.65
N ARG A 14 -6.47 -20.14 -11.35
CA ARG A 14 -5.65 -20.59 -10.23
C ARG A 14 -4.17 -20.51 -10.63
N VAL A 15 -3.33 -19.97 -9.75
CA VAL A 15 -1.87 -19.96 -9.93
C VAL A 15 -1.36 -21.40 -9.86
N THR A 16 -0.69 -21.86 -10.92
CA THR A 16 -0.09 -23.20 -10.96
C THR A 16 1.09 -23.30 -10.00
N PRO A 17 1.41 -24.50 -9.45
CA PRO A 17 2.52 -24.67 -8.52
C PRO A 17 3.86 -24.13 -9.06
N GLU A 18 4.10 -24.30 -10.36
CA GLU A 18 5.33 -23.88 -11.04
C GLU A 18 5.43 -22.36 -11.23
N ALA A 19 4.29 -21.67 -11.23
CA ALA A 19 4.23 -20.22 -11.40
C ALA A 19 4.26 -19.46 -10.06
N ARG A 20 4.27 -20.16 -8.92
CA ARG A 20 4.33 -19.55 -7.59
C ARG A 20 5.64 -18.79 -7.40
N LYS A 21 5.53 -17.60 -6.82
CA LYS A 21 6.67 -16.71 -6.56
C LYS A 21 7.20 -16.92 -5.13
N PRO A 22 8.50 -16.71 -4.89
CA PRO A 22 9.08 -16.78 -3.55
C PRO A 22 8.49 -15.69 -2.64
N TRP A 23 8.32 -16.02 -1.35
CA TRP A 23 7.68 -15.13 -0.37
C TRP A 23 8.42 -13.81 -0.19
N PHE A 24 9.75 -13.80 -0.31
CA PHE A 24 10.55 -12.60 -0.07
C PHE A 24 10.25 -11.48 -1.07
N GLY A 25 10.09 -11.80 -2.36
CA GLY A 25 9.72 -10.80 -3.37
C GLY A 25 8.36 -10.17 -3.06
N ILE A 26 7.39 -11.01 -2.72
CA ILE A 26 6.04 -10.59 -2.31
C ILE A 26 6.11 -9.71 -1.06
N ALA A 27 6.94 -10.07 -0.08
CA ALA A 27 7.12 -9.30 1.15
C ALA A 27 7.73 -7.92 0.87
N VAL A 28 8.75 -7.82 0.02
CA VAL A 28 9.34 -6.53 -0.40
C VAL A 28 8.30 -5.66 -1.11
N GLN A 29 7.49 -6.25 -2.01
CA GLN A 29 6.44 -5.52 -2.69
C GLN A 29 5.34 -5.04 -1.72
N ARG A 30 4.95 -5.87 -0.75
CA ARG A 30 4.01 -5.50 0.32
C ARG A 30 4.57 -4.40 1.21
N PHE A 31 5.86 -4.48 1.55
CA PHE A 31 6.52 -3.44 2.31
C PHE A 31 6.51 -2.10 1.55
N GLY A 32 6.73 -2.14 0.22
CA GLY A 32 6.59 -0.97 -0.64
C GLY A 32 5.18 -0.37 -0.63
N GLN A 33 4.14 -1.20 -0.51
CA GLN A 33 2.77 -0.71 -0.35
C GLN A 33 2.57 0.05 0.98
N VAL A 34 3.20 -0.41 2.07
CA VAL A 34 3.15 0.25 3.39
C VAL A 34 3.97 1.55 3.42
N SER A 35 4.94 1.69 2.49
CA SER A 35 5.78 2.89 2.35
C SER A 35 5.08 4.10 1.72
N ALA A 36 3.75 4.10 1.66
CA ALA A 36 2.96 5.18 1.10
C ALA A 36 2.97 6.43 1.99
N LEU A 37 3.06 7.62 1.38
CA LEU A 37 2.96 8.91 2.10
C LEU A 37 1.69 9.05 2.96
N SER A 38 0.60 8.40 2.56
CA SER A 38 -0.63 8.35 3.36
C SER A 38 -0.45 7.69 4.74
N GLN A 39 0.47 6.74 4.88
CA GLN A 39 0.81 6.13 6.17
C GLN A 39 1.57 7.11 7.08
N PHE A 40 2.39 7.99 6.51
CA PHE A 40 3.07 9.06 7.25
C PHE A 40 2.06 10.11 7.74
N LEU A 41 1.09 10.47 6.89
CA LEU A 41 0.02 11.37 7.29
C LEU A 41 -0.83 10.78 8.42
N LEU A 42 -1.12 9.48 8.38
CA LEU A 42 -1.81 8.78 9.47
C LEU A 42 -1.00 8.88 10.76
N GLY A 43 0.30 8.54 10.72
CA GLY A 43 1.18 8.64 11.88
C GLY A 43 1.29 10.06 12.44
N ALA A 44 1.43 11.07 11.57
CA ALA A 44 1.47 12.47 11.94
C ALA A 44 0.16 12.94 12.59
N THR A 45 -0.99 12.50 12.05
CA THR A 45 -2.31 12.81 12.61
C THR A 45 -2.49 12.22 14.01
N LEU A 46 -2.10 10.95 14.20
CA LEU A 46 -2.15 10.30 15.50
C LEU A 46 -1.22 10.99 16.51
N GLY A 47 0.02 11.30 16.11
CA GLY A 47 0.99 11.99 16.96
C GLY A 47 0.61 13.44 17.29
N TYR A 48 -0.22 14.09 16.45
CA TYR A 48 -0.74 15.42 16.72
C TYR A 48 -1.90 15.40 17.71
N GLY A 49 -2.79 14.41 17.63
CA GLY A 49 -4.02 14.36 18.44
C GLY A 49 -3.96 13.53 19.73
N MET A 50 -2.91 12.73 19.93
CA MET A 50 -2.78 11.81 21.07
C MET A 50 -1.41 11.92 21.75
N THR A 51 -1.31 11.44 23.00
CA THR A 51 0.00 11.25 23.63
C THR A 51 0.77 10.14 22.91
N PHE A 52 2.11 10.11 23.04
CA PHE A 52 2.92 9.07 22.40
C PHE A 52 2.46 7.65 22.79
N GLY A 53 2.17 7.42 24.07
CA GLY A 53 1.74 6.13 24.57
C GLY A 53 0.42 5.68 23.95
N ASP A 54 -0.57 6.58 23.88
CA ASP A 54 -1.87 6.27 23.31
C ASP A 54 -1.80 6.08 21.79
N ALA A 55 -1.04 6.92 21.09
CA ALA A 55 -0.81 6.79 19.64
C ALA A 55 -0.11 5.46 19.31
N ALA A 56 0.92 5.09 20.07
CA ALA A 56 1.64 3.83 19.89
C ALA A 56 0.73 2.63 20.17
N LEU A 57 -0.07 2.67 21.24
CA LEU A 57 -0.99 1.58 21.57
C LEU A 57 -2.11 1.45 20.54
N ALA A 58 -2.71 2.56 20.12
CA ALA A 58 -3.74 2.57 19.07
C ALA A 58 -3.20 2.01 17.76
N PHE A 59 -1.99 2.42 17.36
CA PHE A 59 -1.34 1.91 16.16
C PHE A 59 -1.02 0.41 16.27
N LEU A 60 -0.46 -0.04 17.40
CA LEU A 60 -0.14 -1.45 17.64
C LEU A 60 -1.39 -2.32 17.63
N LEU A 61 -2.43 -1.96 18.39
CA LEU A 61 -3.67 -2.75 18.47
C LEU A 61 -4.39 -2.78 17.12
N GLY A 62 -4.49 -1.63 16.44
CA GLY A 62 -5.07 -1.56 15.09
C GLY A 62 -4.31 -2.43 14.09
N SER A 63 -2.98 -2.38 14.12
CA SER A 63 -2.12 -3.18 13.25
C SER A 63 -2.27 -4.68 13.54
N VAL A 64 -2.30 -5.10 14.81
CA VAL A 64 -2.46 -6.52 15.19
C VAL A 64 -3.79 -7.07 14.69
N ILE A 65 -4.89 -6.34 14.86
CA ILE A 65 -6.21 -6.77 14.40
C ILE A 65 -6.21 -6.96 12.87
N LEU A 66 -5.66 -5.97 12.14
CA LEU A 66 -5.56 -6.05 10.69
C LEU A 66 -4.65 -7.20 10.25
N GLU A 67 -3.51 -7.39 10.90
CA GLU A 67 -2.55 -8.45 10.57
C GLU A 67 -3.14 -9.84 10.76
N VAL A 68 -3.94 -10.06 11.81
CA VAL A 68 -4.65 -11.33 12.03
C VAL A 68 -5.60 -11.62 10.87
N ILE A 69 -6.38 -10.63 10.44
CA ILE A 69 -7.29 -10.77 9.30
C ILE A 69 -6.50 -11.04 8.01
N MET A 70 -5.42 -10.29 7.78
CA MET A 70 -4.55 -10.45 6.62
C MET A 70 -3.89 -11.84 6.59
N CYS A 71 -3.43 -12.36 7.72
CA CYS A 71 -2.86 -13.70 7.84
C CYS A 71 -3.89 -14.78 7.47
N ILE A 72 -5.11 -14.68 7.99
CA ILE A 72 -6.18 -15.64 7.69
C ILE A 72 -6.51 -15.63 6.19
N VAL A 73 -6.77 -14.46 5.62
CA VAL A 73 -7.12 -14.32 4.20
C VAL A 73 -5.93 -14.71 3.30
N GLY A 74 -4.72 -14.33 3.69
CA GLY A 74 -3.48 -14.66 2.99
C GLY A 74 -3.21 -16.16 2.97
N PHE A 75 -3.43 -16.86 4.08
CA PHE A 75 -3.32 -18.31 4.16
C PHE A 75 -4.31 -19.02 3.23
N ILE A 76 -5.57 -18.58 3.23
CA ILE A 76 -6.61 -19.12 2.33
C ILE A 76 -6.20 -18.89 0.86
N GLY A 77 -5.80 -17.66 0.51
CA GLY A 77 -5.36 -17.30 -0.84
C GLY A 77 -4.15 -18.09 -1.32
N GLN A 78 -3.15 -18.29 -0.45
CA GLN A 78 -1.94 -19.05 -0.76
C GLN A 78 -2.22 -20.55 -0.92
N ARG A 79 -3.15 -21.10 -0.13
CA ARG A 79 -3.54 -22.52 -0.22
C ARG A 79 -4.32 -22.78 -1.50
N GLU A 80 -5.30 -21.93 -1.79
CA GLU A 80 -6.20 -22.09 -2.93
C GLU A 80 -5.62 -21.57 -4.25
N GLY A 81 -4.61 -20.71 -4.21
CA GLY A 81 -3.97 -20.12 -5.39
C GLY A 81 -4.90 -19.20 -6.18
N LEU A 82 -5.87 -18.58 -5.51
CA LEU A 82 -6.94 -17.78 -6.12
C LEU A 82 -7.02 -16.41 -5.43
N ASN A 83 -7.38 -15.38 -6.19
CA ASN A 83 -7.63 -14.06 -5.62
C ASN A 83 -8.93 -14.02 -4.80
N THR A 84 -9.05 -12.99 -3.96
CA THR A 84 -10.18 -12.82 -3.02
C THR A 84 -11.55 -12.82 -3.71
N ALA A 85 -11.66 -12.20 -4.90
CA ALA A 85 -12.93 -12.15 -5.63
C ALA A 85 -13.35 -13.53 -6.14
N LEU A 86 -12.41 -14.33 -6.65
CA LEU A 86 -12.68 -15.70 -7.08
C LEU A 86 -12.99 -16.63 -5.89
N LEU A 87 -12.32 -16.44 -4.75
CA LEU A 87 -12.62 -17.17 -3.52
C LEU A 87 -14.05 -16.92 -3.05
N ALA A 88 -14.51 -15.66 -3.11
CA ALA A 88 -15.86 -15.29 -2.70
C ALA A 88 -16.94 -16.13 -3.42
N ARG A 89 -16.70 -16.50 -4.68
CA ARG A 89 -17.63 -17.34 -5.47
C ARG A 89 -17.93 -18.67 -4.80
N TRP A 90 -16.93 -19.28 -4.16
CA TRP A 90 -17.03 -20.60 -3.56
C TRP A 90 -17.29 -20.57 -2.05
N THR A 91 -17.18 -19.40 -1.40
CA THR A 91 -17.51 -19.22 0.02
C THR A 91 -18.97 -18.80 0.25
N GLY A 92 -19.88 -19.18 -0.66
CA GLY A 92 -21.33 -18.99 -0.49
C GLY A 92 -21.94 -17.76 -1.16
N PHE A 93 -21.15 -16.86 -1.76
CA PHE A 93 -21.67 -15.69 -2.47
C PHE A 93 -22.15 -15.99 -3.90
N GLY A 94 -21.78 -17.15 -4.45
CA GLY A 94 -22.08 -17.52 -5.83
C GLY A 94 -21.41 -16.57 -6.84
N GLU A 95 -21.79 -16.68 -8.11
CA GLU A 95 -21.17 -15.92 -9.19
C GLU A 95 -21.47 -14.41 -9.10
N ILE A 96 -22.74 -14.06 -8.83
CA ILE A 96 -23.16 -12.67 -8.72
C ILE A 96 -22.53 -11.99 -7.50
N GLY A 97 -22.53 -12.65 -6.34
CA GLY A 97 -21.94 -12.06 -5.13
C GLY A 97 -20.42 -11.93 -5.24
N ALA A 98 -19.74 -12.87 -5.90
CA ALA A 98 -18.31 -12.72 -6.22
C ALA A 98 -18.03 -11.51 -7.12
N ALA A 99 -18.89 -11.26 -8.11
CA ALA A 99 -18.78 -10.08 -8.96
C ALA A 99 -18.97 -8.78 -8.16
N LEU A 100 -19.92 -8.74 -7.21
CA LEU A 100 -20.11 -7.59 -6.32
C LEU A 100 -18.92 -7.34 -5.40
N VAL A 101 -18.32 -8.40 -4.84
CA VAL A 101 -17.08 -8.29 -4.05
C VAL A 101 -15.94 -7.78 -4.91
N GLY A 102 -15.77 -8.32 -6.12
CA GLY A 102 -14.77 -7.86 -7.07
C GLY A 102 -14.95 -6.39 -7.46
N LEU A 103 -16.20 -5.96 -7.68
CA LEU A 103 -16.54 -4.57 -7.99
C LEU A 103 -16.22 -3.64 -6.81
N ALA A 104 -16.59 -4.02 -5.59
CA ALA A 104 -16.30 -3.24 -4.38
C ALA A 104 -14.78 -3.06 -4.18
N ILE A 105 -14.01 -4.13 -4.35
CA ILE A 105 -12.54 -4.08 -4.31
C ILE A 105 -12.01 -3.16 -5.44
N GLY A 106 -12.52 -3.32 -6.66
CA GLY A 106 -12.11 -2.52 -7.81
C GLY A 106 -12.34 -1.02 -7.61
N ILE A 107 -13.53 -0.62 -7.16
CA ILE A 107 -13.85 0.78 -6.85
C ILE A 107 -12.92 1.33 -5.78
N SER A 108 -12.70 0.56 -4.70
CA SER A 108 -11.79 0.96 -3.63
C SER A 108 -10.35 1.19 -4.12
N LEU A 109 -9.83 0.27 -4.94
CA LEU A 109 -8.49 0.38 -5.51
C LEU A 109 -8.35 1.55 -6.48
N ILE A 110 -9.37 1.83 -7.29
CA ILE A 110 -9.40 3.02 -8.17
C ILE A 110 -9.36 4.31 -7.33
N GLY A 111 -10.16 4.38 -6.27
CA GLY A 111 -10.16 5.54 -5.36
C GLY A 111 -8.79 5.76 -4.70
N TRP A 112 -8.19 4.70 -4.17
CA TRP A 112 -6.85 4.77 -3.58
C TRP A 112 -5.76 5.11 -4.59
N PHE A 113 -5.84 4.58 -5.82
CA PHE A 113 -4.92 4.95 -6.89
C PHE A 113 -5.00 6.45 -7.21
N GLY A 114 -6.21 7.02 -7.23
CA GLY A 114 -6.41 8.47 -7.40
C GLY A 114 -5.78 9.30 -6.28
N ILE A 115 -5.99 8.91 -5.01
CA ILE A 115 -5.40 9.59 -3.84
C ILE A 115 -3.87 9.56 -3.92
N GLN A 116 -3.29 8.38 -4.19
CA GLN A 116 -1.83 8.23 -4.27
C GLN A 116 -1.22 9.02 -5.44
N SER A 117 -1.92 9.08 -6.58
CA SER A 117 -1.49 9.90 -7.72
C SER A 117 -1.55 11.40 -7.41
N ALA A 118 -2.59 11.84 -6.69
CA ALA A 118 -2.74 13.23 -6.28
C ALA A 118 -1.63 13.66 -5.28
N ILE A 119 -1.33 12.83 -4.27
CA ILE A 119 -0.26 13.12 -3.31
C ILE A 119 1.10 13.17 -4.02
N SER A 120 1.34 12.24 -4.96
CA SER A 120 2.59 12.21 -5.75
C SER A 120 2.71 13.46 -6.63
N ALA A 121 1.62 13.90 -7.25
CA ALA A 121 1.58 15.12 -8.06
C ALA A 121 1.86 16.38 -7.25
N GLN A 122 1.26 16.51 -6.05
CA GLN A 122 1.53 17.63 -5.15
C GLN A 122 3.00 17.64 -4.70
N SER A 123 3.58 16.47 -4.47
CA SER A 123 4.99 16.34 -4.10
C SER A 123 5.91 16.75 -5.26
N LEU A 124 5.60 16.36 -6.50
CA LEU A 124 6.36 16.75 -7.69
C LEU A 124 6.25 18.25 -7.98
N ASP A 125 5.07 18.82 -7.83
CA ASP A 125 4.83 20.26 -7.98
C ASP A 125 5.59 21.07 -6.92
N ALA A 126 5.66 20.58 -5.67
CA ALA A 126 6.46 21.19 -4.61
C ALA A 126 7.98 21.11 -4.88
N LEU A 127 8.46 20.04 -5.52
CA LEU A 127 9.87 19.87 -5.88
C LEU A 127 10.27 20.68 -7.12
N MET A 128 9.35 20.85 -8.07
CA MET A 128 9.59 21.53 -9.35
C MET A 128 8.51 22.59 -9.61
N PRO A 129 8.44 23.64 -8.77
CA PRO A 129 7.36 24.60 -8.81
C PRO A 129 7.32 25.34 -10.15
N GLY A 130 6.13 25.38 -10.75
CA GLY A 130 5.87 26.12 -11.99
C GLY A 130 6.25 25.39 -13.29
N VAL A 131 6.76 24.15 -13.23
CA VAL A 131 7.11 23.38 -14.44
C VAL A 131 5.87 22.83 -15.13
N LEU A 132 4.94 22.23 -14.39
CA LEU A 132 3.65 21.73 -14.89
C LEU A 132 2.57 21.95 -13.82
N PRO A 133 1.29 22.13 -14.21
CA PRO A 133 0.20 22.19 -13.25
C PRO A 133 -0.02 20.83 -12.59
N THR A 134 -0.45 20.83 -11.33
CA THR A 134 -0.61 19.63 -10.49
C THR A 134 -1.49 18.54 -11.13
N TRP A 135 -2.54 18.92 -11.87
CA TRP A 135 -3.41 17.95 -12.55
C TRP A 135 -2.65 17.16 -13.65
N LEU A 136 -1.71 17.81 -14.33
CA LEU A 136 -0.91 17.18 -15.37
C LEU A 136 0.16 16.28 -14.77
N TRP A 137 0.78 16.68 -13.65
CA TRP A 137 1.64 15.80 -12.86
C TRP A 137 0.92 14.52 -12.44
N SER A 138 -0.33 14.64 -11.96
CA SER A 138 -1.15 13.49 -11.56
C SER A 138 -1.44 12.56 -12.74
N LEU A 139 -1.79 13.12 -13.90
CA LEU A 139 -2.05 12.34 -15.11
C LEU A 139 -0.80 11.60 -15.59
N LEU A 140 0.34 12.30 -15.70
CA LEU A 140 1.61 11.72 -16.17
C LEU A 140 2.10 10.64 -15.21
N PHE A 141 2.05 10.88 -13.91
CA PHE A 141 2.43 9.91 -12.90
C PHE A 141 1.53 8.67 -12.94
N GLY A 142 0.21 8.88 -13.01
CA GLY A 142 -0.76 7.79 -13.13
C GLY A 142 -0.51 6.93 -14.37
N LEU A 143 -0.33 7.55 -15.54
CA LEU A 143 -0.03 6.84 -16.79
C LEU A 143 1.29 6.07 -16.71
N ALA A 144 2.33 6.64 -16.11
CA ALA A 144 3.61 5.97 -15.92
C ALA A 144 3.46 4.71 -15.04
N VAL A 145 2.75 4.82 -13.90
CA VAL A 145 2.48 3.67 -13.04
C VAL A 145 1.64 2.62 -13.75
N THR A 146 0.59 3.02 -14.47
CA THR A 146 -0.24 2.09 -15.27
C THR A 146 0.59 1.37 -16.33
N ALA A 147 1.50 2.06 -17.02
CA ALA A 147 2.39 1.44 -18.00
C ALA A 147 3.32 0.41 -17.35
N ILE A 148 3.87 0.69 -16.16
CA ILE A 148 4.71 -0.26 -15.43
C ILE A 148 3.92 -1.50 -15.02
N VAL A 149 2.70 -1.31 -14.49
CA VAL A 149 1.82 -2.42 -14.06
C VAL A 149 1.37 -3.27 -15.25
N ALA A 150 1.26 -2.69 -16.45
CA ALA A 150 0.93 -3.45 -17.66
C ALA A 150 1.99 -4.50 -18.04
N PHE A 151 3.23 -4.38 -17.54
CA PHE A 151 4.26 -5.42 -17.68
C PHE A 151 4.14 -6.56 -16.65
N GLY A 152 3.12 -6.52 -15.79
CA GLY A 152 2.80 -7.57 -14.82
C GLY A 152 3.68 -7.55 -13.56
N PHE A 153 3.68 -8.67 -12.85
CA PHE A 153 4.28 -8.85 -11.53
C PHE A 153 5.78 -8.58 -11.52
N LEU A 154 6.49 -8.98 -12.58
CA LEU A 154 7.94 -8.76 -12.67
C LEU A 154 8.30 -7.27 -12.78
N GLY A 155 7.51 -6.49 -13.52
CA GLY A 155 7.70 -5.04 -13.61
C GLY A 155 7.50 -4.36 -12.26
N MET A 156 6.43 -4.75 -11.55
CA MET A 156 6.14 -4.25 -10.20
C MET A 156 7.23 -4.65 -9.19
N GLN A 157 7.70 -5.90 -9.24
CA GLN A 157 8.75 -6.39 -8.34
C GLN A 157 10.08 -5.65 -8.56
N TRP A 158 10.47 -5.43 -9.82
CA TRP A 158 11.70 -4.71 -10.13
C TRP A 158 11.65 -3.28 -9.61
N LEU A 159 10.51 -2.59 -9.81
CA LEU A 159 10.30 -1.26 -9.28
C LEU A 159 10.41 -1.25 -7.75
N ALA A 160 9.69 -2.16 -7.07
CA ALA A 160 9.70 -2.26 -5.61
C ALA A 160 11.11 -2.54 -5.05
N ASN A 161 11.89 -3.39 -5.70
CA ASN A 161 13.25 -3.71 -5.27
C ASN A 161 14.19 -2.50 -5.29
N ILE A 162 13.88 -1.46 -6.07
CA ILE A 162 14.67 -0.22 -6.14
C ILE A 162 14.04 0.86 -5.24
N THR A 163 12.74 1.09 -5.38
CA THR A 163 12.06 2.17 -4.68
C THR A 163 12.00 1.95 -3.18
N VAL A 164 11.81 0.71 -2.72
CA VAL A 164 11.71 0.40 -1.29
C VAL A 164 13.02 0.67 -0.54
N PRO A 165 14.20 0.18 -0.97
CA PRO A 165 15.45 0.52 -0.29
C PRO A 165 15.77 2.01 -0.32
N LEU A 166 15.55 2.69 -1.45
CA LEU A 166 15.77 4.14 -1.55
C LEU A 166 14.86 4.90 -0.59
N PHE A 167 13.60 4.49 -0.50
CA PHE A 167 12.64 5.06 0.42
C PHE A 167 13.04 4.85 1.88
N LEU A 168 13.47 3.65 2.25
CA LEU A 168 13.94 3.33 3.59
C LEU A 168 15.15 4.16 4.01
N VAL A 169 16.10 4.36 3.10
CA VAL A 169 17.26 5.22 3.33
C VAL A 169 16.82 6.67 3.55
N LEU A 170 15.93 7.19 2.70
CA LEU A 170 15.41 8.55 2.82
C LEU A 170 14.68 8.75 4.16
N VAL A 171 13.74 7.87 4.49
CA VAL A 171 12.96 7.96 5.73
C VAL A 171 13.85 7.79 6.95
N GLY A 172 14.77 6.83 6.94
CA GLY A 172 15.73 6.63 8.02
C GLY A 172 16.57 7.89 8.26
N TRP A 173 17.06 8.50 7.19
CA TRP A 173 17.80 9.76 7.27
C TRP A 173 16.93 10.91 7.80
N SER A 174 15.71 11.09 7.30
CA SER A 174 14.79 12.13 7.75
C SER A 174 14.45 11.99 9.24
N VAL A 175 14.14 10.77 9.70
CA VAL A 175 13.82 10.49 11.11
C VAL A 175 15.03 10.74 12.01
N ILE A 176 16.21 10.24 11.64
CA ILE A 176 17.43 10.44 12.44
C ILE A 176 17.80 11.92 12.50
N SER A 177 17.73 12.64 11.37
CA SER A 177 18.01 14.07 11.31
C SER A 177 17.08 14.85 12.24
N GLU A 178 15.78 14.56 12.22
CA GLU A 178 14.80 15.30 13.01
C GLU A 178 14.87 14.95 14.50
N LEU A 179 15.03 13.67 14.84
CA LEU A 179 15.21 13.23 16.23
C LEU A 179 16.52 13.73 16.84
N SER A 180 17.60 13.90 16.06
CA SER A 180 18.86 14.44 16.58
C SER A 180 18.77 15.90 17.06
N ARG A 181 17.72 16.61 16.64
CA ARG A 181 17.45 18.01 17.02
C ARG A 181 16.55 18.14 18.25
N HIS A 182 15.98 17.04 18.73
CA HIS A 182 14.99 17.01 19.80
C HIS A 182 15.38 16.06 20.92
N ASP A 183 15.00 16.39 22.16
CA ASP A 183 15.16 15.47 23.28
C ASP A 183 14.08 14.38 23.23
N ILE A 184 14.51 13.12 23.09
CA ILE A 184 13.59 11.97 22.95
C ILE A 184 12.74 11.80 24.21
N GLY A 185 13.30 12.05 25.40
CA GLY A 185 12.55 11.96 26.65
C GLY A 185 11.36 12.91 26.66
N THR A 186 11.58 14.14 26.20
CA THR A 186 10.56 15.17 26.07
C THR A 186 9.48 14.77 25.07
N LEU A 187 9.84 14.21 23.91
CA LEU A 187 8.88 13.74 22.89
C LEU A 187 7.99 12.60 23.39
N LEU A 188 8.52 11.73 24.25
CA LEU A 188 7.77 10.59 24.80
C LEU A 188 6.78 11.01 25.89
N THR A 189 7.07 12.09 26.63
CA THR A 189 6.27 12.53 27.78
C THR A 189 5.47 13.80 27.54
N SER A 190 5.67 14.49 26.43
CA SER A 190 4.94 15.72 26.12
C SER A 190 3.45 15.45 25.94
N PRO A 191 2.57 16.39 26.35
CA PRO A 191 1.16 16.31 26.02
C PRO A 191 0.95 16.37 24.50
N ALA A 192 -0.21 15.90 24.05
CA ALA A 192 -0.60 15.98 22.64
C ALA A 192 -0.49 17.44 22.13
N PRO A 193 0.19 17.69 20.98
CA PRO A 193 0.37 19.06 20.47
C PRO A 193 -0.92 19.71 19.97
N GLY A 194 -1.88 18.90 19.53
CA GLY A 194 -3.13 19.32 18.90
C GLY A 194 -4.38 19.02 19.73
N PRO A 195 -5.56 19.42 19.23
CA PRO A 195 -6.83 19.04 19.84
C PRO A 195 -6.97 17.52 19.88
N HIS A 196 -7.51 17.01 20.99
CA HIS A 196 -7.72 15.58 21.18
C HIS A 196 -8.67 15.01 20.11
N ILE A 197 -8.27 13.87 19.54
CA ILE A 197 -9.04 13.08 18.54
C ILE A 197 -9.51 11.76 19.11
#